data_AF-A0A960TYN6-F1
#
_entry.id   AF-A0A960TYN6-F1
#
_cell.length_a   1.000
_cell.length_b   1.000
_cell.length_c   1.000
_cell.angle_alpha   90.00
_cell.angle_beta   90.00
_cell.angle_gamma   90.00
#
_symmetry.space_group_name_H-M   'P 1'
#
loop_
_entity.id
_entity.type
_entity.pdbx_description
1 polymer ?
#
loop_
_entity_poly.entity_id
_entity_poly.type
_entity_poly.pdbx_seq_one_letter_code
_entity_poly.pdbx_strand_id
1 'polypeptide(L)'
;MGRSSKYSKEQIVTSAAELIAEGGVQAATMTAIAKRSGAPIGSLYHRYPSREALLAELWLDLIEQFQAGLTSTLDGDPPLEAAVATALYAVRWTREKPVESR
;
A
#
# COMPACT_ATOMS: atom_id res chain seq x y z
N MET A 1 20.91 -17.30 8.93
CA MET A 1 19.52 -16.94 9.32
C MET A 1 19.51 -15.47 9.72
N GLY A 2 19.00 -14.59 8.85
CA GLY A 2 18.93 -13.15 9.14
C GLY A 2 17.96 -12.89 10.30
N ARG A 3 18.36 -12.04 11.25
CA ARG A 3 17.50 -11.61 12.35
C ARG A 3 16.16 -11.12 11.77
N SER A 4 15.06 -11.71 12.20
CA SER A 4 13.71 -11.21 11.88
C SER A 4 13.67 -9.72 12.23
N SER A 5 13.40 -8.89 11.23
CA SER A 5 13.24 -7.46 11.41
C SER A 5 12.11 -7.26 12.42
N LYS A 6 12.39 -6.64 13.57
CA LYS A 6 11.36 -6.37 14.60
C LYS A 6 10.17 -5.54 14.07
N TYR A 7 10.35 -4.88 12.93
CA TYR A 7 9.35 -4.11 12.22
C TYR A 7 9.19 -4.69 10.81
N SER A 8 7.97 -5.06 10.47
CA SER A 8 7.69 -5.68 9.17
C SER A 8 7.66 -4.62 8.07
N LYS A 9 7.91 -5.04 6.82
CA LYS A 9 7.77 -4.17 5.65
C LYS A 9 6.38 -3.58 5.62
N GLU A 10 5.38 -4.42 5.84
CA GLU A 10 3.95 -4.08 5.83
C GLU A 10 3.65 -2.95 6.83
N GLN A 11 4.18 -3.01 8.06
CA GLN A 11 3.96 -1.95 9.06
C GLN A 11 4.49 -0.57 8.60
N ILE A 12 5.65 -0.55 7.95
CA ILE A 12 6.28 0.70 7.47
C ILE A 12 5.48 1.27 6.30
N VAL A 13 5.13 0.41 5.34
CA VAL A 13 4.38 0.77 4.13
C VAL A 13 2.96 1.25 4.50
N THR A 14 2.25 0.53 5.38
CA THR A 14 0.93 0.95 5.88
C THR A 14 0.99 2.29 6.61
N SER A 15 2.01 2.52 7.43
CA SER A 15 2.20 3.81 8.11
C SER A 15 2.37 4.97 7.13
N ALA A 16 3.06 4.73 6.01
CA ALA A 16 3.20 5.73 4.96
C ALA A 16 1.86 6.00 4.26
N ALA A 17 1.10 4.95 3.90
CA ALA A 17 -0.23 5.08 3.30
C ALA A 17 -1.19 5.91 4.17
N GLU A 18 -1.24 5.64 5.48
CA GLU A 18 -2.09 6.39 6.41
C GLU A 18 -1.71 7.87 6.49
N LEU A 19 -0.41 8.19 6.54
CA LEU A 19 0.05 9.58 6.56
C LEU A 19 -0.33 10.31 5.27
N ILE A 20 -0.26 9.64 4.12
CA ILE A 20 -0.68 10.19 2.83
C ILE A 20 -2.20 10.44 2.84
N ALA A 21 -2.98 9.47 3.31
CA ALA A 21 -4.43 9.58 3.38
C ALA A 21 -4.91 10.68 4.34
N GLU A 22 -4.12 11.03 5.37
CA GLU A 22 -4.43 12.08 6.34
C GLU A 22 -3.99 13.48 5.90
N GLY A 23 -2.82 13.60 5.26
CA GLY A 23 -2.16 14.90 5.03
C GLY A 23 -1.50 15.07 3.67
N GLY A 24 -1.80 14.20 2.72
CA GLY A 24 -1.19 14.16 1.40
C GLY A 24 0.24 13.64 1.42
N VAL A 25 0.83 13.52 0.22
CA VAL A 25 2.15 12.91 0.00
C VAL A 25 3.25 13.58 0.86
N GLN A 26 3.12 14.88 1.13
CA GLN A 26 4.07 15.67 1.92
C GLN A 26 4.08 15.30 3.41
N ALA A 27 2.96 14.78 3.95
CA ALA A 27 2.88 14.35 5.35
C ALA A 27 3.70 13.07 5.62
N ALA A 28 3.90 12.23 4.61
CA ALA A 28 4.71 11.01 4.69
C ALA A 28 6.23 11.32 4.62
N THR A 29 6.74 12.00 5.65
CA THR A 29 8.18 12.19 5.85
C THR A 29 8.81 10.96 6.49
N MET A 30 10.10 10.72 6.27
CA MET A 30 10.83 9.60 6.92
C MET A 30 10.69 9.60 8.44
N THR A 31 10.69 10.78 9.05
CA THR A 31 10.50 10.94 10.51
C THR A 31 9.08 10.62 10.95
N ALA A 32 8.07 11.08 10.20
CA ALA A 32 6.67 10.78 10.50
C ALA A 32 6.38 9.29 10.34
N ILE A 33 6.91 8.65 9.30
CA ILE A 33 6.76 7.21 9.06
C ILE A 33 7.46 6.40 10.17
N ALA A 34 8.69 6.77 10.55
CA ALA A 34 9.40 6.13 11.67
C ALA A 34 8.60 6.23 12.98
N LYS A 35 8.08 7.42 13.28
CA LYS A 35 7.27 7.67 14.48
C LYS A 35 5.99 6.83 14.48
N ARG A 36 5.26 6.76 13.37
CA ARG A 36 4.00 6.02 13.27
C ARG A 36 4.20 4.51 13.29
N SER A 37 5.19 4.01 12.54
CA SER A 37 5.52 2.58 12.48
C SER A 37 6.18 2.05 13.76
N GLY A 38 6.66 2.93 14.63
CA GLY A 38 7.45 2.59 15.82
C GLY A 38 8.86 2.10 15.49
N ALA A 39 9.27 2.13 14.21
CA ALA A 39 10.59 1.71 13.77
C ALA A 39 11.63 2.81 14.03
N PRO A 40 12.85 2.46 14.47
CA PRO A 40 13.95 3.42 14.55
C PRO A 40 14.23 4.03 13.18
N ILE A 41 14.39 5.36 13.12
CA ILE A 41 14.62 6.07 11.85
C ILE A 41 15.86 5.55 11.10
N GLY A 42 16.91 5.15 11.83
CA GLY A 42 18.11 4.54 11.24
C GLY A 42 17.82 3.18 10.58
N SER A 43 16.91 2.37 11.14
CA SER A 43 16.46 1.12 10.51
C SER A 43 15.62 1.38 9.25
N LEU A 44 14.87 2.48 9.24
CA LEU A 44 14.12 2.93 8.06
C LEU A 44 15.08 3.29 6.92
N TYR A 45 16.09 4.14 7.18
CA TYR A 45 17.08 4.53 6.17
C TYR A 45 17.96 3.36 5.70
N HIS A 46 18.24 2.39 6.57
CA HIS A 46 18.94 1.18 6.17
C HIS A 46 18.14 0.35 5.15
N ARG A 47 16.80 0.35 5.25
CA ARG A 47 15.94 -0.41 4.32
C ARG A 47 15.55 0.40 3.09
N TYR A 48 15.24 1.66 3.29
CA TYR A 48 14.78 2.60 2.28
C TYR A 48 15.82 3.72 2.16
N PRO A 49 16.64 3.73 1.10
CA PRO A 49 17.71 4.73 0.96
C PRO A 49 17.18 6.16 0.86
N SER A 50 15.91 6.33 0.47
CA SER A 50 15.23 7.63 0.43
C SER A 50 13.74 7.48 0.74
N ARG A 51 13.09 8.63 0.99
CA ARG A 51 11.62 8.70 1.09
C ARG A 51 10.97 8.20 -0.20
N GLU A 52 11.53 8.58 -1.34
CA GLU A 52 11.02 8.25 -2.66
C GLU A 52 11.09 6.74 -2.91
N ALA A 53 12.15 6.06 -2.44
CA ALA A 53 12.25 4.61 -2.51
C ALA A 53 11.15 3.90 -1.70
N LEU A 54 10.85 4.40 -0.50
CA LEU A 54 9.76 3.88 0.32
C LEU A 54 8.40 4.11 -0.36
N LEU A 55 8.16 5.32 -0.87
CA LEU A 55 6.90 5.65 -1.55
C LEU A 55 6.72 4.87 -2.85
N ALA A 56 7.80 4.58 -3.58
CA ALA A 56 7.76 3.72 -4.76
C ALA A 56 7.37 2.28 -4.39
N GLU A 57 7.92 1.74 -3.30
CA GLU A 57 7.56 0.41 -2.81
C GLU A 57 6.09 0.36 -2.36
N LEU A 58 5.61 1.39 -1.65
CA LEU A 58 4.20 1.53 -1.32
C LEU A 58 3.32 1.52 -2.58
N TRP A 59 3.69 2.31 -3.58
CA TRP A 59 2.93 2.38 -4.84
C TRP A 59 2.87 1.02 -5.55
N LEU A 60 4.00 0.31 -5.63
CA LEU A 60 4.07 -1.03 -6.22
C LEU A 60 3.20 -2.04 -5.46
N ASP A 61 3.29 -2.05 -4.13
CA ASP A 61 2.48 -2.93 -3.30
C ASP A 61 0.96 -2.66 -3.48
N LEU A 62 0.56 -1.39 -3.65
CA LEU A 62 -0.85 -1.03 -3.86
C LEU A 62 -1.37 -1.41 -5.26
N ILE A 63 -0.58 -1.13 -6.31
CA ILE A 63 -1.00 -1.44 -7.68
C ILE A 63 -1.04 -2.96 -7.90
N GLU A 64 -0.14 -3.73 -7.30
CA GLU A 64 -0.16 -5.20 -7.37
C GLU A 64 -1.42 -5.77 -6.70
N GLN A 65 -1.79 -5.30 -5.50
CA GLN A 65 -3.02 -5.74 -4.86
C GLN A 65 -4.28 -5.36 -5.66
N PHE A 66 -4.30 -4.15 -6.22
CA PHE A 66 -5.39 -3.71 -7.07
C PHE A 66 -5.54 -4.60 -8.30
N GLN A 67 -4.44 -4.84 -9.02
CA GLN A 67 -4.42 -5.69 -10.22
C GLN A 67 -4.78 -7.14 -9.92
N ALA A 68 -4.32 -7.68 -8.80
CA ALA A 68 -4.64 -9.04 -8.38
C ALA A 68 -6.15 -9.24 -8.19
N GLY A 69 -6.82 -8.33 -7.48
CA GLY A 69 -8.27 -8.43 -7.30
C GLY A 69 -9.07 -8.04 -8.55
N LEU A 70 -8.56 -7.16 -9.41
CA LEU A 70 -9.17 -6.89 -10.72
C LEU A 70 -9.11 -8.13 -11.62
N THR A 71 -7.99 -8.86 -11.59
CA THR A 71 -7.79 -10.05 -12.41
C THR A 71 -8.67 -11.19 -11.90
N SER A 72 -8.84 -11.32 -10.57
CA SER A 72 -9.69 -12.36 -10.01
C SER A 72 -11.18 -12.22 -10.34
N THR A 73 -11.66 -11.03 -10.75
CA THR A 73 -13.03 -10.87 -11.23
C THR A 73 -13.25 -11.32 -12.67
N LEU A 74 -12.17 -11.50 -13.45
CA LEU A 74 -12.25 -11.91 -14.86
C LEU A 74 -12.61 -13.39 -15.03
N ASP A 75 -12.25 -14.22 -14.06
CA ASP A 75 -12.43 -15.68 -14.12
C ASP A 75 -13.85 -16.13 -13.69
N GLY A 76 -14.79 -15.20 -13.55
CA GLY A 76 -16.17 -15.49 -13.12
C GLY A 76 -17.05 -16.10 -14.21
N ASP A 77 -18.06 -16.86 -13.80
CA ASP A 77 -19.10 -17.46 -14.65
C ASP A 77 -20.48 -17.12 -14.04
N PRO A 78 -21.47 -16.62 -14.81
CA PRO A 78 -21.46 -16.37 -16.27
C PRO A 78 -20.56 -15.21 -16.71
N PRO A 79 -20.03 -15.22 -17.96
CA PRO A 79 -19.10 -14.18 -18.44
C PRO A 79 -19.66 -12.75 -18.35
N LEU A 80 -20.97 -12.57 -18.48
CA LEU A 80 -21.61 -11.27 -18.33
C LEU A 80 -21.49 -10.74 -16.89
N GLU A 81 -21.63 -11.61 -15.89
CA GLU A 81 -21.49 -11.22 -14.48
C GLU A 81 -20.03 -10.90 -14.15
N ALA A 82 -19.07 -11.66 -14.69
CA ALA A 82 -17.64 -11.37 -14.58
C ALA A 82 -17.27 -10.00 -15.17
N ALA A 83 -17.82 -9.68 -16.36
CA ALA A 83 -17.61 -8.38 -17.00
C ALA A 83 -18.16 -7.23 -16.15
N VAL A 84 -19.37 -7.38 -15.60
CA VAL A 84 -19.97 -6.38 -14.69
C VAL A 84 -19.16 -6.26 -13.39
N ALA A 85 -18.74 -7.37 -12.79
CA ALA A 85 -17.92 -7.37 -11.59
C ALA A 85 -16.59 -6.66 -11.81
N THR A 86 -15.90 -6.95 -12.92
CA THR A 86 -14.65 -6.30 -13.32
C THR A 86 -14.84 -4.81 -13.56
N ALA A 87 -15.89 -4.41 -14.28
CA ALA A 87 -16.20 -3.00 -14.54
C ALA A 87 -16.48 -2.22 -13.24
N LEU A 88 -17.07 -2.87 -12.23
CA LEU A 88 -17.37 -2.26 -10.93
C LEU A 88 -16.21 -2.35 -9.94
N TYR A 89 -15.18 -3.15 -10.21
CA TYR A 89 -14.13 -3.47 -9.25
C TYR A 89 -13.39 -2.22 -8.76
N ALA A 90 -13.03 -1.30 -9.65
CA ALA A 90 -12.33 -0.08 -9.27
C ALA A 90 -13.10 0.75 -8.23
N VAL A 91 -14.42 0.88 -8.43
CA VAL A 91 -15.31 1.61 -7.51
C VAL A 91 -15.43 0.88 -6.16
N ARG A 92 -15.52 -0.45 -6.18
CA ARG A 92 -15.58 -1.28 -4.96
C ARG A 92 -14.28 -1.17 -4.17
N TRP A 93 -13.14 -1.31 -4.82
CA TRP A 93 -11.82 -1.15 -4.23
C TRP A 93 -11.69 0.21 -3.53
N THR A 94 -12.00 1.31 -4.22
CA THR A 94 -11.92 2.65 -3.63
C THR A 94 -12.82 2.82 -2.41
N ARG A 95 -14.01 2.22 -2.43
CA ARG A 95 -14.95 2.28 -1.30
C ARG A 95 -14.49 1.44 -0.10
N GLU A 96 -13.90 0.28 -0.35
CA GLU A 96 -13.47 -0.66 0.68
C GLU A 96 -12.10 -0.33 1.25
N LYS A 97 -11.25 0.36 0.48
CA LYS A 97 -9.87 0.73 0.80
C LYS A 97 -9.65 2.24 0.67
N PRO A 98 -10.28 3.06 1.54
CA PRO A 98 -10.23 4.51 1.44
C PRO A 98 -8.84 5.09 1.77
N VAL A 99 -7.99 4.38 2.52
CA VAL A 99 -6.61 4.83 2.80
C VAL A 99 -5.72 4.61 1.58
N GLU A 100 -5.83 3.44 0.97
CA GLU A 100 -5.05 3.07 -0.21
C GLU A 100 -5.49 3.80 -1.49
N SER A 101 -6.60 4.54 -1.45
CA SER A 101 -7.20 5.21 -2.61
C SER A 101 -7.23 6.74 -2.54
N ARG A 102 -6.54 7.34 -1.56
CA ARG A 102 -6.37 8.79 -1.39
C ARG A 102 -5.03 9.27 -1.93
#